data_AF-A0A822BMX9-F1
#
_entry.id   AF-A0A822BMX9-F1
#
_cell.length_a   1.000
_cell.length_b   1.000
_cell.length_c   1.000
_cell.angle_alpha   90.00
_cell.angle_beta   90.00
_cell.angle_gamma   90.00
#
_symmetry.space_group_name_H-M   'P 1'
#
loop_
_entity.id
_entity.type
_entity.pdbx_description
1 polymer ?
#
loop_
_entity_poly.entity_id
_entity_poly.type
_entity_poly.pdbx_seq_one_letter_code
_entity_poly.pdbx_strand_id
1 'polypeptide(L)'
;MNTLSSFILNERFWLAGNTTWQDFARIERDENIKLTNPNDLLYVYPLAAIISVVRMVFERYIAKPIGRSLGIQGRVKRNTTRDMKTTATTVSSRSTPIDANQTDKREQVDSNDSGSSVSTVRYPRTSPLAKFSESCWRFTFYLIIFIYGVVVVLNKSWNWDTRHCWLGYPNQPLTADIFWYYMIELAFYWSLLFSQFIDVKRKDFWQMFLHHVATIMLLSFSYIANYVRVGSLVLVIHDCADYWLE
;
A
#
# COMPACT_ATOMS: atom_id res chain seq x y z
N MET A 1 -1.17 17.25 28.20
CA MET A 1 -1.24 16.88 26.77
C MET A 1 0.02 17.41 26.10
N ASN A 2 0.79 16.56 25.42
CA ASN A 2 2.09 16.90 24.84
C ASN A 2 1.92 17.90 23.68
N THR A 3 2.88 18.80 23.47
CA THR A 3 2.85 19.86 22.44
C THR A 3 2.53 19.38 21.02
N LEU A 4 2.88 18.13 20.70
CA LEU A 4 2.54 17.47 19.43
C LEU A 4 1.04 17.14 19.30
N SER A 5 0.41 16.68 20.39
CA SER A 5 -1.02 16.37 20.41
C SER A 5 -1.89 17.63 20.26
N SER A 6 -1.49 18.76 20.86
CA SER A 6 -2.18 20.04 20.69
C SER A 6 -2.04 20.63 19.30
N PHE A 7 -0.95 20.33 18.58
CA PHE A 7 -0.76 20.74 17.20
C PHE A 7 -1.60 19.89 16.24
N ILE A 8 -1.52 18.57 16.39
CA ILE A 8 -2.27 17.63 15.54
C ILE A 8 -3.78 17.74 15.78
N LEU A 9 -4.25 18.02 16.99
CA LEU A 9 -5.69 18.11 17.31
C LEU A 9 -6.20 19.55 17.36
N ASN A 10 -5.55 20.48 16.66
CA ASN A 10 -5.92 21.90 16.69
C ASN A 10 -7.35 22.13 16.17
N GLU A 11 -8.25 22.53 17.07
CA GLU A 11 -9.68 22.69 16.81
C GLU A 11 -10.00 23.53 15.57
N ARG A 12 -9.22 24.59 15.30
CA ARG A 12 -9.44 25.46 14.12
C ARG A 12 -9.21 24.78 12.78
N PHE A 13 -8.40 23.73 12.74
CA PHE A 13 -8.08 23.01 11.51
C PHE A 13 -9.10 21.90 11.22
N TRP A 14 -9.61 21.23 12.27
CA TRP A 14 -10.45 20.04 12.13
C TRP A 14 -11.95 20.31 12.32
N LEU A 15 -12.31 21.31 13.10
CA LEU A 15 -13.70 21.60 13.49
C LEU A 15 -14.20 22.89 12.82
N ALA A 16 -15.52 23.01 12.68
CA ALA A 16 -16.13 24.26 12.25
C ALA A 16 -15.87 25.36 13.30
N GLY A 17 -15.81 26.63 12.87
CA GLY A 17 -15.29 27.74 13.67
C GLY A 17 -15.96 28.02 15.03
N ASN A 18 -17.09 27.36 15.33
CA ASN A 18 -17.85 27.51 16.58
C ASN A 18 -17.97 26.18 17.38
N THR A 19 -17.19 25.16 17.07
CA THR A 19 -17.27 23.84 17.73
C THR A 19 -15.93 23.42 18.30
N THR A 20 -15.91 22.95 19.54
CA THR A 20 -14.72 22.52 20.28
C THR A 20 -14.80 21.03 20.62
N TRP A 21 -13.66 20.39 20.94
CA TRP A 21 -13.66 18.99 21.39
C TRP A 21 -14.47 18.79 22.69
N GLN A 22 -14.61 19.85 23.49
CA GLN A 22 -15.38 19.83 24.74
C GLN A 22 -16.89 19.74 24.50
N ASP A 23 -17.38 20.27 23.37
CA ASP A 23 -18.81 20.23 23.04
C ASP A 23 -19.25 18.78 22.75
N PHE A 24 -18.42 18.02 22.04
CA PHE A 24 -18.65 16.58 21.83
C PHE A 24 -18.66 15.81 23.16
N ALA A 25 -17.72 16.10 24.06
CA ALA A 25 -17.64 15.44 25.37
C ALA A 25 -18.77 15.83 26.35
N ARG A 26 -19.49 16.93 26.08
CA ARG A 26 -20.70 17.30 26.82
C ARG A 26 -21.90 16.50 26.30
N ILE A 27 -22.07 16.47 24.98
CA ILE A 27 -23.19 15.76 24.32
C ILE A 27 -23.13 14.26 24.56
N GLU A 28 -21.93 13.65 24.52
CA GLU A 28 -21.75 12.22 24.81
C GLU A 28 -22.25 11.84 26.21
N ARG A 29 -22.08 12.74 27.20
CA ARG A 29 -22.55 12.52 28.57
C ARG A 29 -24.04 12.75 28.75
N ASP A 30 -24.62 13.71 28.04
CA ASP A 30 -26.03 14.10 28.24
C ASP A 30 -27.00 13.20 27.45
N GLU A 31 -26.62 12.74 26.26
CA GLU A 31 -27.51 11.96 25.38
C GLU A 31 -27.19 10.46 25.33
N ASN A 32 -26.13 10.00 26.02
CA ASN A 32 -25.64 8.62 25.97
C ASN A 32 -25.34 8.15 24.53
N ILE A 33 -24.96 9.10 23.67
CA ILE A 33 -24.62 8.89 22.26
C ILE A 33 -23.10 8.81 22.14
N LYS A 34 -22.58 7.67 21.66
CA LYS A 34 -21.15 7.52 21.37
C LYS A 34 -20.77 8.38 20.15
N LEU A 35 -19.88 9.34 20.35
CA LEU A 35 -19.28 10.16 19.30
C LEU A 35 -17.90 9.62 18.90
N THR A 36 -17.31 10.16 17.84
CA THR A 36 -15.94 9.78 17.45
C THR A 36 -14.94 10.35 18.45
N ASN A 37 -14.05 9.50 18.96
CA ASN A 37 -12.98 9.92 19.86
C ASN A 37 -11.61 9.75 19.17
N PRO A 38 -10.75 10.78 19.10
CA PRO A 38 -9.41 10.65 18.52
C PRO A 38 -8.57 9.52 19.14
N ASN A 39 -8.80 9.19 20.41
CA ASN A 39 -8.10 8.09 21.09
C ASN A 39 -8.44 6.72 20.50
N ASP A 40 -9.58 6.57 19.82
CA ASP A 40 -9.94 5.30 19.19
C ASP A 40 -8.94 4.89 18.10
N LEU A 41 -8.29 5.87 17.46
CA LEU A 41 -7.25 5.62 16.46
C LEU A 41 -6.03 4.89 17.03
N LEU A 42 -5.84 4.87 18.36
CA LEU A 42 -4.79 4.08 18.97
C LEU A 42 -5.07 2.57 18.92
N TYR A 43 -6.34 2.14 18.85
CA TYR A 43 -6.71 0.72 18.69
C TYR A 43 -6.34 0.17 17.32
N VAL A 44 -6.09 1.04 16.35
CA VAL A 44 -5.69 0.68 14.99
C VAL A 44 -4.33 -0.02 14.97
N TYR A 45 -3.37 0.41 15.80
CA TYR A 45 -2.03 -0.19 15.82
C TYR A 45 -1.98 -1.66 16.26
N PRO A 46 -2.59 -2.06 17.40
CA PRO A 46 -2.67 -3.48 17.74
C PRO A 46 -3.49 -4.27 16.72
N LEU A 47 -4.55 -3.68 16.14
CA LEU A 47 -5.33 -4.34 15.09
C LEU A 47 -4.50 -4.55 13.81
N ALA A 48 -3.67 -3.58 13.41
CA ALA A 48 -2.77 -3.70 12.27
C ALA A 48 -1.71 -4.79 12.50
N ALA A 49 -1.21 -4.94 13.73
CA ALA A 49 -0.31 -6.03 14.09
C ALA A 49 -1.01 -7.39 14.00
N ILE A 50 -2.26 -7.50 14.47
CA ILE A 50 -3.08 -8.71 14.32
C ILE A 50 -3.28 -9.05 12.85
N ILE A 51 -3.69 -8.08 12.02
CA ILE A 51 -3.87 -8.25 10.57
C ILE A 51 -2.57 -8.72 9.92
N SER A 52 -1.41 -8.18 10.33
CA SER A 52 -0.10 -8.59 9.84
C SER A 52 0.22 -10.04 10.20
N VAL A 53 -0.13 -10.50 11.41
CA VAL A 53 0.01 -11.91 11.81
C VAL A 53 -0.92 -12.80 11.00
N VAL A 54 -2.18 -12.40 10.82
CA VAL A 54 -3.16 -13.13 10.00
C VAL A 54 -2.66 -13.24 8.55
N ARG A 55 -2.10 -12.16 7.98
CA ARG A 55 -1.44 -12.18 6.66
C ARG A 55 -0.36 -13.25 6.61
N MET A 56 0.56 -13.28 7.57
CA MET A 56 1.65 -14.26 7.59
C MET A 56 1.12 -15.70 7.62
N VAL A 57 0.08 -15.96 8.40
CA VAL A 57 -0.59 -17.27 8.48
C VAL A 57 -1.28 -17.60 7.15
N PHE A 58 -2.07 -16.68 6.59
CA PHE A 58 -2.77 -16.86 5.32
C PHE A 58 -1.82 -17.16 4.17
N GLU A 59 -0.75 -16.37 4.03
CA GLU A 59 0.26 -16.58 3.00
C GLU A 59 0.97 -17.93 3.17
N ARG A 60 1.23 -18.35 4.41
CA ARG A 60 1.92 -19.61 4.71
C ARG A 60 1.07 -20.84 4.43
N TYR A 61 -0.19 -20.81 4.86
CA TYR A 61 -1.04 -22.01 4.92
C TYR A 61 -2.10 -22.08 3.83
N ILE A 62 -2.46 -20.97 3.18
CA ILE A 62 -3.53 -20.93 2.17
C ILE A 62 -2.94 -20.54 0.81
N ALA A 63 -2.33 -19.36 0.69
CA ALA A 63 -1.96 -18.84 -0.62
C ALA A 63 -0.77 -19.59 -1.26
N LYS A 64 0.28 -19.92 -0.50
CA LYS A 64 1.42 -20.71 -1.01
C LYS A 64 1.05 -22.11 -1.48
N PRO A 65 0.25 -22.93 -0.76
CA PRO A 65 -0.17 -24.23 -1.28
C PRO A 65 -1.05 -24.10 -2.52
N ILE A 66 -1.99 -23.13 -2.57
CA ILE A 66 -2.80 -22.87 -3.76
C ILE A 66 -1.92 -22.49 -4.96
N GLY A 67 -0.93 -21.61 -4.76
CA GLY A 67 -0.02 -21.24 -5.83
C GLY A 67 0.82 -22.41 -6.33
N ARG A 68 1.22 -23.34 -5.44
CA ARG A 68 1.93 -24.57 -5.83
C ARG A 68 1.03 -25.55 -6.57
N SER A 69 -0.24 -25.71 -6.17
CA SER A 69 -1.19 -26.57 -6.89
C SER A 69 -1.52 -26.02 -8.29
N LEU A 70 -1.49 -24.70 -8.47
CA LEU A 70 -1.62 -24.04 -9.77
C LEU A 70 -0.33 -24.09 -10.62
N GLY A 71 0.73 -24.75 -10.14
CA GLY A 71 1.99 -24.90 -10.88
C GLY A 71 2.89 -23.66 -10.90
N ILE A 72 2.62 -22.65 -10.06
CA ILE A 72 3.44 -21.43 -9.97
C ILE A 72 4.77 -21.78 -9.29
N GLN A 73 5.82 -21.94 -10.11
CA GLN A 73 7.15 -22.27 -9.62
C GLN A 73 7.76 -21.09 -8.84
N GLY A 74 8.24 -21.34 -7.62
CA GLY A 74 8.97 -20.35 -6.81
C GLY A 74 10.38 -20.02 -7.33
N ARG A 75 10.78 -20.54 -8.49
CA ARG A 75 12.15 -20.44 -8.99
C ARG A 75 12.32 -19.17 -9.81
N VAL A 76 13.01 -18.19 -9.24
CA VAL A 76 13.58 -17.08 -10.04
C VAL A 76 14.61 -17.70 -10.98
N LYS A 77 14.33 -17.75 -12.30
CA LYS A 77 15.35 -18.13 -13.29
C LYS A 77 16.52 -17.16 -13.16
N ARG A 78 17.61 -17.63 -12.55
CA ARG A 78 18.90 -16.97 -12.56
C ARG A 78 19.45 -17.16 -13.96
N ASN A 79 19.32 -16.16 -14.83
CA ASN A 79 20.09 -16.15 -16.07
C ASN A 79 21.55 -15.95 -15.64
N THR A 80 22.27 -17.07 -15.53
CA THR A 80 23.73 -17.08 -15.47
C THR A 80 24.22 -16.57 -16.81
N THR A 81 24.49 -15.28 -16.93
CA THR A 81 25.42 -14.81 -17.98
C THR A 81 26.76 -15.45 -17.63
N ARG A 82 27.06 -16.53 -18.33
CA ARG A 82 28.31 -17.26 -18.27
C ARG A 82 29.32 -16.37 -18.99
N ASP A 83 29.96 -15.44 -18.27
CA ASP A 83 31.16 -14.79 -18.77
C ASP A 83 32.27 -15.84 -18.80
N MET A 84 32.29 -16.59 -19.90
CA MET A 84 33.30 -17.57 -20.21
C MET A 84 34.53 -16.81 -20.73
N LYS A 85 35.34 -16.27 -19.82
CA LYS A 85 36.74 -15.95 -20.11
C LYS A 85 37.59 -17.11 -19.63
N THR A 86 37.80 -18.08 -20.50
CA THR A 86 38.87 -19.08 -20.39
C THR A 86 39.44 -19.33 -21.77
N THR A 87 40.62 -18.76 -22.01
CA THR A 87 41.76 -19.22 -22.84
C THR A 87 42.64 -17.97 -23.07
N ALA A 88 43.97 -17.96 -22.95
CA ALA A 88 44.96 -18.91 -22.49
C ALA A 88 46.23 -18.10 -22.17
N THR A 89 46.97 -18.50 -21.14
CA THR A 89 48.34 -18.04 -20.86
C THR A 89 49.30 -18.65 -21.88
N THR A 90 50.09 -17.89 -22.64
CA THR A 90 51.47 -18.29 -23.00
C THR A 90 52.34 -17.08 -23.37
N VAL A 91 53.52 -17.05 -22.75
CA VAL A 91 54.68 -16.17 -22.92
C VAL A 91 55.31 -16.34 -24.32
N SER A 92 55.81 -15.26 -24.95
CA SER A 92 57.19 -15.16 -25.48
C SER A 92 57.37 -14.01 -26.50
N SER A 93 58.58 -13.49 -26.49
CA SER A 93 59.12 -12.27 -27.08
C SER A 93 59.55 -12.40 -28.56
N ARG A 94 59.52 -11.26 -29.26
CA ARG A 94 60.53 -10.71 -30.21
C ARG A 94 60.57 -11.14 -31.70
N SER A 95 60.58 -10.07 -32.52
CA SER A 95 61.19 -9.82 -33.86
C SER A 95 60.54 -10.32 -35.17
N THR A 96 60.39 -9.34 -36.08
CA THR A 96 60.08 -9.31 -37.53
C THR A 96 61.19 -9.96 -38.41
N PRO A 97 61.16 -10.01 -39.77
CA PRO A 97 60.28 -9.36 -40.78
C PRO A 97 59.87 -10.22 -42.03
N ILE A 98 59.21 -9.56 -43.00
CA ILE A 98 59.25 -9.73 -44.48
C ILE A 98 57.98 -10.24 -45.22
N ASP A 99 57.50 -9.31 -46.07
CA ASP A 99 56.83 -9.34 -47.37
C ASP A 99 55.39 -9.86 -47.64
N ALA A 100 54.66 -8.88 -48.20
CA ALA A 100 53.96 -8.90 -49.49
C ALA A 100 52.47 -9.27 -49.57
N ASN A 101 51.78 -8.33 -50.21
CA ASN A 101 50.59 -8.43 -51.04
C ASN A 101 49.21 -8.20 -50.39
N GLN A 102 48.77 -6.96 -50.62
CA GLN A 102 47.65 -6.68 -51.54
C GLN A 102 46.24 -6.62 -50.92
N THR A 103 45.80 -5.37 -50.78
CA THR A 103 44.45 -4.82 -51.01
C THR A 103 43.26 -5.48 -50.30
N ASP A 104 42.60 -4.74 -49.41
CA ASP A 104 41.31 -4.18 -49.79
C ASP A 104 40.89 -2.99 -48.91
N LYS A 105 40.29 -1.98 -49.53
CA LYS A 105 39.78 -0.77 -48.90
C LYS A 105 38.39 -1.05 -48.34
N ARG A 106 38.18 -0.85 -47.03
CA ARG A 106 36.87 -0.46 -46.49
C ARG A 106 37.06 0.59 -45.41
N GLU A 107 36.48 1.76 -45.66
CA GLU A 107 36.39 2.89 -44.74
C GLU A 107 35.84 2.46 -43.38
N GLN A 108 36.62 2.76 -42.35
CA GLN A 108 36.25 2.60 -40.96
C GLN A 108 35.46 3.85 -40.56
N VAL A 109 34.12 3.75 -40.58
CA VAL A 109 33.25 4.74 -39.94
C VAL A 109 33.36 4.51 -38.44
N ASP A 110 34.10 5.38 -37.77
CA ASP A 110 34.12 5.53 -36.33
C ASP A 110 32.70 5.85 -35.85
N SER A 111 32.04 4.88 -35.24
CA SER A 111 30.96 5.13 -34.29
C SER A 111 31.46 4.69 -32.93
N ASN A 112 32.11 5.64 -32.24
CA ASN A 112 32.20 5.67 -30.79
C ASN A 112 30.77 5.80 -30.24
N ASP A 113 29.98 4.73 -30.30
CA ASP A 113 28.81 4.62 -29.42
C ASP A 113 29.35 4.28 -28.04
N SER A 114 29.65 5.35 -27.30
CA SER A 114 29.82 5.31 -25.87
C SER A 114 28.48 4.87 -25.28
N GLY A 115 28.26 3.55 -25.32
CA GLY A 115 27.13 2.87 -24.73
C GLY A 115 27.11 3.27 -23.27
N SER A 116 26.31 4.29 -23.00
CA SER A 116 26.05 4.80 -21.67
C SER A 116 25.43 3.62 -20.96
N SER A 117 26.25 2.97 -20.14
CA SER A 117 25.83 1.92 -19.24
C SER A 117 24.96 2.61 -18.20
N VAL A 118 23.72 2.93 -18.58
CA VAL A 118 22.68 3.36 -17.68
C VAL A 118 22.53 2.20 -16.73
N SER A 119 23.11 2.38 -15.55
CA SER A 119 22.99 1.52 -14.38
C SER A 119 21.52 1.48 -14.01
N THR A 120 20.76 0.67 -14.75
CA THR A 120 19.36 0.42 -14.50
C THR A 120 19.34 -0.28 -13.17
N VAL A 121 18.93 0.45 -12.13
CA VAL A 121 18.78 -0.05 -10.76
C VAL A 121 18.08 -1.40 -10.85
N ARG A 122 18.82 -2.47 -10.54
CA ARG A 122 18.38 -3.84 -10.77
C ARG A 122 17.62 -4.30 -9.53
N TYR A 123 16.31 -4.05 -9.52
CA TYR A 123 15.43 -4.48 -8.43
C TYR A 123 15.50 -6.00 -8.23
N PRO A 124 15.50 -6.49 -6.98
CA PRO A 124 15.50 -7.93 -6.71
C PRO A 124 14.28 -8.57 -7.40
N ARG A 125 14.51 -9.61 -8.21
CA ARG A 125 13.40 -10.37 -8.80
C ARG A 125 12.72 -11.17 -7.70
N THR A 126 11.57 -10.69 -7.24
CA THR A 126 10.68 -11.41 -6.33
C THR A 126 10.24 -12.75 -6.93
N SER A 127 10.09 -13.79 -6.12
CA SER A 127 9.54 -15.05 -6.62
C SER A 127 8.09 -14.85 -7.11
N PRO A 128 7.70 -15.45 -8.25
CA PRO A 128 6.31 -15.37 -8.74
C PRO A 128 5.28 -15.85 -7.70
N LEU A 129 5.65 -16.88 -6.92
CA LEU A 129 4.81 -17.41 -5.85
C LEU A 129 4.59 -16.41 -4.71
N ALA A 130 5.60 -15.60 -4.35
CA ALA A 130 5.45 -14.57 -3.34
C ALA A 130 4.50 -13.45 -3.80
N LYS A 131 4.61 -13.02 -5.07
CA LYS A 131 3.70 -12.05 -5.67
C LYS A 131 2.26 -12.57 -5.69
N PHE A 132 2.06 -13.79 -6.16
CA PHE A 132 0.74 -14.44 -6.13
C PHE A 132 0.17 -14.48 -4.71
N SER A 133 0.99 -14.86 -3.73
CA SER A 133 0.59 -14.93 -2.32
C SER A 133 0.17 -13.58 -1.77
N GLU A 134 0.92 -12.52 -2.10
CA GLU A 134 0.63 -11.15 -1.69
C GLU A 134 -0.67 -10.64 -2.33
N SER A 135 -0.83 -10.80 -3.65
CA SER A 135 -2.06 -10.42 -4.36
C SER A 135 -3.27 -11.20 -3.85
N CYS A 136 -3.13 -12.50 -3.57
CA CYS A 136 -4.22 -13.33 -3.04
C CYS A 136 -4.67 -12.86 -1.65
N TRP A 137 -3.74 -12.47 -0.77
CA TRP A 137 -4.06 -11.92 0.54
C TRP A 137 -4.84 -10.60 0.40
N ARG A 138 -4.30 -9.65 -0.37
CA ARG A 138 -4.93 -8.34 -0.58
C ARG A 138 -6.32 -8.47 -1.20
N PHE A 139 -6.44 -9.29 -2.25
CA PHE A 139 -7.73 -9.61 -2.87
C PHE A 139 -8.74 -10.15 -1.86
N THR A 140 -8.33 -11.13 -1.05
CA THR A 140 -9.22 -11.74 -0.04
C THR A 140 -9.67 -10.71 0.99
N PHE A 141 -8.75 -9.87 1.48
CA PHE A 141 -9.07 -8.83 2.44
C PHE A 141 -10.03 -7.79 1.84
N TYR A 142 -9.70 -7.22 0.67
CA TYR A 142 -10.54 -6.23 -0.01
C TYR A 142 -11.93 -6.76 -0.33
N LEU A 143 -12.04 -8.03 -0.73
CA LEU A 143 -13.35 -8.66 -0.96
C LEU A 143 -14.19 -8.74 0.31
N ILE A 144 -13.59 -9.18 1.43
CA ILE A 144 -14.30 -9.32 2.71
C ILE A 144 -14.73 -7.94 3.24
N ILE A 145 -13.83 -6.96 3.23
CA ILE A 145 -14.11 -5.63 3.76
C ILE A 145 -15.11 -4.87 2.88
N PHE A 146 -15.06 -5.04 1.56
CA PHE A 146 -16.06 -4.49 0.64
C PHE A 146 -17.46 -5.06 0.89
N ILE A 147 -17.58 -6.39 1.01
CA ILE A 147 -18.87 -7.04 1.32
C ILE A 147 -19.40 -6.52 2.68
N TYR A 148 -18.52 -6.42 3.67
CA TYR A 148 -18.89 -5.86 4.98
C TYR A 148 -19.37 -4.41 4.86
N GLY A 149 -18.63 -3.55 4.15
CA GLY A 149 -18.98 -2.16 3.89
C GLY A 149 -20.34 -2.02 3.20
N VAL A 150 -20.59 -2.80 2.15
CA VAL A 150 -21.88 -2.83 1.45
C VAL A 150 -23.01 -3.21 2.41
N VAL A 151 -22.87 -4.29 3.19
CA VAL A 151 -23.91 -4.73 4.13
C VAL A 151 -24.20 -3.67 5.21
N VAL A 152 -23.16 -3.03 5.74
CA VAL A 152 -23.28 -1.99 6.77
C VAL A 152 -23.94 -0.74 6.23
N VAL A 153 -23.54 -0.28 5.04
CA VAL A 153 -23.97 0.98 4.44
C VAL A 153 -25.36 0.89 3.80
N LEU A 154 -25.75 -0.25 3.23
CA LEU A 154 -27.06 -0.43 2.57
C LEU A 154 -28.25 -0.12 3.49
N ASN A 155 -28.10 -0.42 4.78
CA ASN A 155 -29.15 -0.20 5.80
C ASN A 155 -29.18 1.23 6.35
N LYS A 156 -28.32 2.14 5.85
CA LYS A 156 -28.22 3.52 6.34
C LYS A 156 -28.97 4.47 5.44
N SER A 157 -29.65 5.45 6.02
CA SER A 157 -30.42 6.47 5.27
C SER A 157 -29.54 7.30 4.33
N TRP A 158 -28.30 7.56 4.72
CA TRP A 158 -27.35 8.35 3.92
C TRP A 158 -26.81 7.64 2.67
N ASN A 159 -27.00 6.33 2.54
CA ASN A 159 -26.72 5.61 1.30
C ASN A 159 -27.70 5.98 0.18
N TRP A 160 -28.96 6.21 0.54
CA TRP A 160 -30.04 6.46 -0.41
C TRP A 160 -30.28 7.96 -0.64
N ASP A 161 -30.01 8.78 0.37
CA ASP A 161 -30.11 10.23 0.28
C ASP A 161 -28.93 10.90 0.98
N THR A 162 -28.00 11.41 0.19
CA THR A 162 -26.75 12.03 0.64
C THR A 162 -26.95 13.27 1.49
N ARG A 163 -28.15 13.88 1.51
CA ARG A 163 -28.47 14.97 2.46
C ARG A 163 -28.38 14.49 3.91
N HIS A 164 -28.67 13.21 4.17
CA HIS A 164 -28.54 12.61 5.50
C HIS A 164 -27.08 12.47 5.97
N CYS A 165 -26.09 12.63 5.07
CA CYS A 165 -24.69 12.76 5.48
C CYS A 165 -24.44 14.02 6.31
N TRP A 166 -25.23 15.07 6.12
CA TRP A 166 -25.02 16.38 6.75
C TRP A 166 -26.01 16.65 7.89
N LEU A 167 -27.11 15.91 7.96
CA LEU A 167 -28.11 16.05 9.03
C LEU A 167 -27.50 15.75 10.39
N GLY A 168 -27.57 16.74 11.29
CA GLY A 168 -27.02 16.66 12.63
C GLY A 168 -25.50 16.80 12.70
N TYR A 169 -24.81 17.17 11.62
CA TYR A 169 -23.38 17.47 11.68
C TYR A 169 -23.14 18.74 12.54
N PRO A 170 -22.12 18.74 13.44
CA PRO A 170 -21.11 17.70 13.64
C PRO A 170 -21.48 16.61 14.66
N ASN A 171 -22.64 16.69 15.30
CA ASN A 171 -23.09 15.79 16.36
C ASN A 171 -23.79 14.54 15.80
N GLN A 172 -23.06 13.72 15.05
CA GLN A 172 -23.59 12.49 14.48
C GLN A 172 -23.24 11.28 15.35
N PRO A 173 -24.22 10.44 15.73
CA PRO A 173 -23.97 9.23 16.51
C PRO A 173 -23.12 8.24 15.71
N LEU A 174 -22.07 7.72 16.34
CA LEU A 174 -21.23 6.67 15.79
C LEU A 174 -21.83 5.31 16.13
N THR A 175 -22.32 4.60 15.11
CA THR A 175 -22.82 3.24 15.27
C THR A 175 -21.66 2.23 15.28
N ALA A 176 -21.80 1.14 16.04
CA ALA A 176 -20.72 0.17 16.27
C ALA A 176 -20.23 -0.52 14.98
N ASP A 177 -21.13 -0.76 14.03
CA ASP A 177 -20.84 -1.32 12.72
C ASP A 177 -19.93 -0.41 11.88
N ILE A 178 -20.23 0.89 11.83
CA ILE A 178 -19.42 1.92 11.14
C ILE A 178 -18.09 2.11 11.87
N PHE A 179 -18.08 2.08 13.20
CA PHE A 179 -16.86 2.12 13.99
C PHE A 179 -15.90 0.99 13.57
N TRP A 180 -16.38 -0.27 13.59
CA TRP A 180 -15.53 -1.41 13.22
C TRP A 180 -15.12 -1.38 11.75
N TYR A 181 -15.99 -0.87 10.86
CA TYR A 181 -15.64 -0.67 9.45
C TYR A 181 -14.39 0.22 9.33
N TYR A 182 -14.45 1.41 9.91
CA TYR A 182 -13.34 2.35 9.92
C TYR A 182 -12.08 1.80 10.58
N MET A 183 -12.21 1.17 11.75
CA MET A 183 -11.05 0.67 12.49
C MET A 183 -10.33 -0.44 11.73
N ILE A 184 -11.07 -1.38 11.13
CA ILE A 184 -10.51 -2.50 10.36
C ILE A 184 -9.84 -2.00 9.09
N GLU A 185 -10.49 -1.10 8.34
CA GLU A 185 -9.96 -0.50 7.12
C GLU A 185 -8.65 0.25 7.39
N LEU A 186 -8.67 1.13 8.41
CA LEU A 186 -7.52 1.93 8.78
C LEU A 186 -6.37 1.03 9.24
N ALA A 187 -6.67 -0.01 10.02
CA ALA A 187 -5.66 -0.97 10.48
C ALA A 187 -5.05 -1.78 9.32
N PHE A 188 -5.84 -2.09 8.30
CA PHE A 188 -5.33 -2.73 7.11
C PHE A 188 -4.37 -1.83 6.33
N TYR A 189 -4.72 -0.57 6.08
CA TYR A 189 -3.81 0.37 5.42
C TYR A 189 -2.52 0.61 6.24
N TRP A 190 -2.61 0.67 7.57
CA TRP A 190 -1.41 0.69 8.42
C TRP A 190 -0.57 -0.58 8.27
N SER A 191 -1.20 -1.75 8.20
CA SER A 191 -0.50 -3.02 7.98
C SER A 191 0.24 -3.02 6.63
N LEU A 192 -0.38 -2.49 5.57
CA LEU A 192 0.22 -2.33 4.25
C LEU A 192 1.39 -1.34 4.27
N LEU A 193 1.22 -0.20 4.94
CA LEU A 193 2.25 0.82 5.09
C LEU A 193 3.52 0.25 5.72
N PHE A 194 3.38 -0.51 6.82
CA PHE A 194 4.52 -1.12 7.49
C PHE A 194 5.11 -2.28 6.70
N SER A 195 4.27 -3.15 6.13
CA SER A 195 4.76 -4.31 5.41
C SER A 195 5.53 -3.94 4.16
N GLN A 196 5.20 -2.82 3.52
CA GLN A 196 5.89 -2.34 2.32
C GLN A 196 7.40 -2.10 2.55
N PHE A 197 7.83 -1.81 3.79
CA PHE A 197 9.27 -1.68 4.14
C PHE A 197 9.99 -3.02 4.28
N ILE A 198 9.25 -4.08 4.62
CA ILE A 198 9.76 -5.45 4.78
C ILE A 198 9.74 -6.16 3.41
N ASP A 199 8.71 -5.88 2.62
CA ASP A 199 8.52 -6.42 1.29
C ASP A 199 9.57 -5.88 0.31
N VAL A 200 9.80 -6.61 -0.79
CA VAL A 200 10.81 -6.23 -1.77
C VAL A 200 10.39 -4.93 -2.48
N LYS A 201 11.24 -3.90 -2.37
CA LYS A 201 11.01 -2.61 -3.01
C LYS A 201 10.83 -2.77 -4.52
N ARG A 202 9.70 -2.30 -5.02
CA ARG A 202 9.33 -2.24 -6.44
C ARG A 202 9.59 -0.82 -6.98
N LYS A 203 9.47 -0.63 -8.30
CA LYS A 203 9.71 0.68 -8.96
C LYS A 203 8.71 1.75 -8.53
N ASP A 204 7.50 1.32 -8.20
CA ASP A 204 6.32 2.06 -7.74
C ASP A 204 6.30 2.27 -6.21
N PHE A 205 7.37 1.94 -5.49
CA PHE A 205 7.43 2.00 -4.02
C PHE A 205 6.99 3.38 -3.47
N TRP A 206 7.57 4.48 -3.96
CA TRP A 206 7.24 5.81 -3.43
C TRP A 206 5.82 6.25 -3.72
N GLN A 207 5.29 5.88 -4.89
CA GLN A 207 3.92 6.17 -5.26
C GLN A 207 2.93 5.43 -4.36
N MET A 208 3.12 4.12 -4.15
CA MET A 208 2.26 3.32 -3.26
C MET A 208 2.39 3.74 -1.80
N PHE A 209 3.61 4.10 -1.35
CA PHE A 209 3.83 4.60 -0.01
C PHE A 209 3.07 5.92 0.23
N LEU A 210 3.21 6.88 -0.69
CA LEU A 210 2.50 8.16 -0.59
C LEU A 210 0.99 7.98 -0.67
N HIS A 211 0.51 7.06 -1.51
CA HIS A 211 -0.90 6.69 -1.58
C HIS A 211 -1.42 6.16 -0.24
N HIS A 212 -0.74 5.18 0.38
CA HIS A 212 -1.14 4.67 1.70
C HIS A 212 -1.11 5.75 2.79
N VAL A 213 -0.11 6.63 2.77
CA VAL A 213 -0.09 7.79 3.69
C VAL A 213 -1.30 8.69 3.46
N ALA A 214 -1.64 8.98 2.20
CA ALA A 214 -2.80 9.81 1.87
C ALA A 214 -4.12 9.17 2.31
N THR A 215 -4.33 7.88 2.05
CA THR A 215 -5.55 7.16 2.47
C THR A 215 -5.67 7.10 3.99
N ILE A 216 -4.58 6.78 4.71
CA ILE A 216 -4.55 6.79 6.18
C ILE A 216 -4.90 8.18 6.73
N MET A 217 -4.36 9.24 6.13
CA MET A 217 -4.65 10.61 6.57
C MET A 217 -6.10 11.00 6.29
N LEU A 218 -6.66 10.64 5.13
CA LEU A 218 -8.06 10.91 4.76
C LEU A 218 -9.04 10.16 5.67
N LEU A 219 -8.79 8.87 5.96
CA LEU A 219 -9.61 8.10 6.90
C LEU A 219 -9.53 8.66 8.32
N SER A 220 -8.32 8.97 8.80
CA SER A 220 -8.11 9.53 10.14
C SER A 220 -8.78 10.90 10.26
N PHE A 221 -8.65 11.76 9.24
CA PHE A 221 -9.32 13.06 9.17
C PHE A 221 -10.84 12.89 9.19
N SER A 222 -11.37 11.99 8.36
CA SER A 222 -12.80 11.72 8.29
C SER A 222 -13.35 11.24 9.63
N TYR A 223 -12.61 10.40 10.35
CA TYR A 223 -13.03 9.90 11.66
C TYR A 223 -12.98 10.99 12.75
N ILE A 224 -11.85 11.70 12.86
CA ILE A 224 -11.65 12.74 13.89
C ILE A 224 -12.67 13.87 13.72
N ALA A 225 -12.90 14.33 12.49
CA ALA A 225 -13.87 15.40 12.20
C ALA A 225 -15.33 14.93 12.16
N ASN A 226 -15.62 13.67 12.53
CA ASN A 226 -16.94 13.06 12.52
C ASN A 226 -17.65 13.11 11.15
N TYR A 227 -16.91 13.02 10.05
CA TYR A 227 -17.44 12.84 8.69
C TYR A 227 -17.75 11.37 8.38
N VAL A 228 -18.08 10.57 9.39
CA VAL A 228 -18.20 9.10 9.27
C VAL A 228 -19.29 8.65 8.30
N ARG A 229 -20.37 9.42 8.15
CA ARG A 229 -21.41 9.13 7.16
C ARG A 229 -20.90 9.29 5.74
N VAL A 230 -20.31 10.45 5.41
CA VAL A 230 -19.71 10.71 4.09
C VAL A 230 -18.58 9.72 3.82
N GLY A 231 -17.67 9.57 4.76
CA GLY A 231 -16.50 8.72 4.54
C GLY A 231 -16.85 7.23 4.47
N SER A 232 -17.92 6.74 5.13
CA SER A 232 -18.39 5.37 4.91
C SER A 232 -18.84 5.10 3.47
N LEU A 233 -19.40 6.10 2.78
CA LEU A 233 -19.75 5.98 1.35
C LEU A 233 -18.49 6.01 0.48
N VAL A 234 -17.54 6.89 0.80
CA VAL A 234 -16.26 6.98 0.10
C VAL A 234 -15.47 5.69 0.24
N LEU A 235 -15.44 5.08 1.43
CA LEU A 235 -14.80 3.79 1.69
C LEU A 235 -15.34 2.69 0.78
N VAL A 236 -16.65 2.48 0.75
CA VAL A 236 -17.25 1.43 -0.10
C VAL A 236 -16.91 1.63 -1.59
N ILE A 237 -16.91 2.88 -2.06
CA ILE A 237 -16.56 3.19 -3.45
C ILE A 237 -15.06 2.96 -3.70
N HIS A 238 -14.20 3.33 -2.75
CA HIS A 238 -12.76 3.16 -2.86
C HIS A 238 -12.35 1.68 -2.83
N ASP A 239 -12.95 0.88 -1.95
CA ASP A 239 -12.73 -0.58 -1.89
C ASP A 239 -13.17 -1.24 -3.20
N CYS A 240 -14.23 -0.71 -3.82
CA CYS A 240 -14.68 -1.09 -5.15
C CYS A 240 -13.72 -0.65 -6.28
N ALA A 241 -12.77 0.26 -6.05
CA ALA A 241 -11.76 0.60 -7.05
C ALA A 241 -10.47 -0.21 -6.83
N ASP A 242 -10.10 -0.37 -5.56
CA ASP A 242 -8.86 -1.02 -5.15
C ASP A 242 -8.82 -2.51 -5.53
N TYR A 243 -9.97 -3.19 -5.62
CA TYR A 243 -10.00 -4.58 -6.10
C TYR A 243 -9.50 -4.74 -7.55
N TRP A 244 -9.66 -3.72 -8.41
CA TRP A 244 -9.32 -3.82 -9.83
C TRP A 244 -7.84 -3.53 -10.10
N LEU A 245 -7.19 -2.80 -9.18
CA LEU A 245 -5.81 -2.33 -9.34
C LEU A 245 -4.76 -3.33 -8.85
N GLU A 246 -5.15 -4.37 -8.11
CA GLU A 246 -4.27 -5.41 -7.55
C GLU A 246 -4.20 -6.68 -8.40
#